data_AF-A0A957F3S9-F1
#
_entry.id   AF-A0A957F3S9-F1
#
_cell.length_a   1.000
_cell.length_b   1.000
_cell.length_c   1.000
_cell.angle_alpha   90.00
_cell.angle_beta   90.00
_cell.angle_gamma   90.00
#
_symmetry.space_group_name_H-M   'P 1'
#
loop_
_entity.id
_entity.type
_entity.pdbx_description
1 polymer ?
#
loop_
_entity_poly.entity_id
_entity_poly.type
_entity_poly.pdbx_seq_one_letter_code
_entity_poly.pdbx_strand_id
1 'polypeptide(L)'
;AWCHKVGQSPVRCYDTFIKTLHRYWRYILNYFNQRVSSGFVEGLNNKIKTIKRRCYGISKISSLFQRIWLDLQGRQRFFVSTP
;
A
#
# COMPACT_ATOMS: atom_id res chain seq x y z
N ALA A 1 11.70 14.41 -23.30
CA ALA A 1 11.09 14.03 -22.00
C ALA A 1 12.17 13.95 -20.90
N TRP A 2 11.82 14.19 -19.63
CA TRP A 2 12.77 14.26 -18.49
C TRP A 2 13.62 12.99 -18.30
N CYS A 3 13.02 11.79 -18.39
CA CYS A 3 13.76 10.51 -18.28
C CYS A 3 14.90 10.39 -19.29
N HIS A 4 14.72 10.91 -20.51
CA HIS A 4 15.75 10.93 -21.55
C HIS A 4 16.91 11.87 -21.19
N LYS A 5 16.60 13.06 -20.64
CA LYS A 5 17.62 14.01 -20.16
C LYS A 5 18.42 13.45 -19.00
N VAL A 6 17.76 12.74 -18.08
CA VAL A 6 18.43 12.08 -16.94
C VAL A 6 19.28 10.90 -17.40
N GLY A 7 18.82 10.11 -18.38
CA GLY A 7 19.61 9.00 -18.93
C GLY A 7 20.87 9.44 -19.68
N GLN A 8 20.91 10.68 -20.18
CA GLN A 8 22.11 11.30 -20.78
C GLN A 8 23.02 11.98 -19.76
N SER A 9 22.56 12.15 -18.51
CA SER A 9 23.34 12.72 -17.43
C SER A 9 24.29 11.68 -16.83
N PRO A 10 25.47 12.09 -16.31
CA PRO A 10 26.34 11.19 -15.53
C PRO A 10 25.71 10.74 -14.21
N VAL A 11 24.55 11.31 -13.82
CA VAL A 11 23.87 11.04 -12.56
C VAL A 11 23.12 9.70 -12.61
N ARG A 12 23.72 8.66 -12.02
CA ARG A 12 23.18 7.28 -11.97
C ARG A 12 22.18 7.02 -10.85
N CYS A 13 22.01 7.94 -9.90
CA CYS A 13 21.15 7.71 -8.72
C CYS A 13 19.66 7.51 -9.08
N TYR A 14 19.24 7.94 -10.28
CA TYR A 14 17.88 7.77 -10.77
C TYR A 14 17.66 6.51 -11.61
N ASP A 15 18.69 5.74 -11.96
CA ASP A 15 18.57 4.59 -12.86
C ASP A 15 17.57 3.55 -12.34
N THR A 16 17.64 3.24 -11.04
CA THR A 16 16.70 2.32 -10.37
C THR A 16 15.27 2.84 -10.38
N PHE A 17 15.10 4.14 -10.15
CA PHE A 17 13.80 4.79 -10.21
C PHE A 17 13.20 4.75 -11.62
N ILE A 18 14.00 5.09 -12.64
CA ILE A 18 13.56 5.08 -14.05
C ILE A 18 13.18 3.67 -14.49
N LYS A 19 13.96 2.65 -14.14
CA LYS A 19 13.62 1.23 -14.39
C LYS A 19 12.27 0.86 -13.76
N THR A 20 12.04 1.28 -12.52
CA THR A 20 10.79 1.05 -11.80
C THR A 20 9.63 1.77 -12.47
N LEU A 21 9.82 3.03 -12.85
CA LEU A 21 8.82 3.86 -13.51
C LEU A 21 8.38 3.25 -14.85
N HIS A 22 9.34 2.83 -15.69
CA HIS A 22 9.03 2.16 -16.96
C HIS A 22 8.30 0.83 -16.74
N ARG A 23 8.71 0.03 -15.74
CA ARG A 23 8.05 -1.23 -15.40
C ARG A 23 6.57 -1.05 -15.03
N TYR A 24 6.24 0.02 -14.29
CA TYR A 24 4.89 0.28 -13.83
C TYR A 24 4.08 1.27 -14.69
N TRP A 25 4.68 1.82 -15.75
CA TRP A 25 4.08 2.85 -16.61
C TRP A 25 2.68 2.49 -17.10
N ARG A 26 2.49 1.24 -17.54
CA ARG A 26 1.18 0.77 -18.01
C ARG A 26 0.10 0.78 -16.92
N TYR A 27 0.45 0.44 -15.68
CA TYR A 27 -0.48 0.44 -14.56
C TYR A 27 -0.83 1.86 -14.11
N ILE A 28 0.16 2.77 -14.15
CA ILE A 28 -0.05 4.19 -13.88
C ILE A 28 -1.02 4.78 -14.92
N LEU A 29 -0.85 4.45 -16.20
CA LEU A 29 -1.77 4.90 -17.25
C LEU A 29 -3.16 4.29 -17.12
N ASN A 30 -3.27 3.03 -16.65
CA ASN A 30 -4.57 2.38 -16.45
C ASN A 30 -5.47 3.13 -15.44
N TYR A 31 -4.87 3.89 -14.52
CA TYR A 31 -5.62 4.77 -13.63
C TYR A 31 -6.48 5.78 -14.40
N PHE A 32 -6.00 6.34 -15.50
CA PHE A 32 -6.77 7.33 -16.26
C PHE A 32 -7.93 6.70 -17.05
N ASN A 33 -7.80 5.42 -17.43
CA ASN A 33 -8.84 4.71 -18.18
C ASN A 33 -9.93 4.15 -17.27
N GLN A 34 -9.57 3.54 -16.14
CA GLN A 34 -10.51 2.83 -15.26
C GLN A 34 -10.73 3.50 -13.90
N ARG A 35 -10.01 4.59 -13.58
CA ARG A 35 -10.01 5.29 -12.28
C ARG A 35 -9.73 4.39 -11.06
N VAL A 36 -9.12 3.22 -11.28
CA VAL A 36 -8.75 2.28 -10.22
C VAL A 36 -7.52 2.82 -9.49
N SER A 37 -7.72 3.45 -8.34
CA SER A 37 -6.64 3.99 -7.51
C SER A 37 -6.05 2.92 -6.59
N SER A 38 -4.78 3.10 -6.21
CA SER A 38 -4.16 2.35 -5.11
C SER A 38 -4.65 2.81 -3.73
N GLY A 39 -5.58 3.77 -3.64
CA GLY A 39 -5.98 4.40 -2.38
C GLY A 39 -6.60 3.44 -1.38
N PHE A 40 -7.38 2.46 -1.85
CA PHE A 40 -7.90 1.40 -0.97
C PHE A 40 -6.75 0.56 -0.36
N VAL A 41 -5.80 0.14 -1.19
CA VAL A 41 -4.64 -0.67 -0.78
C VAL A 41 -3.74 0.12 0.18
N GLU A 42 -3.54 1.42 -0.08
CA GLU A 42 -2.78 2.32 0.77
C GLU A 42 -3.46 2.53 2.13
N GLY A 43 -4.77 2.76 2.14
CA GLY A 43 -5.57 2.86 3.36
C GLY A 43 -5.51 1.57 4.19
N LEU A 44 -5.62 0.41 3.54
CA LEU A 44 -5.49 -0.89 4.18
C LEU A 44 -4.08 -1.07 4.79
N ASN A 45 -3.03 -0.75 4.04
CA ASN A 45 -1.64 -0.84 4.51
C ASN A 45 -1.39 0.04 5.74
N ASN A 46 -1.93 1.27 5.75
CA ASN A 46 -1.84 2.17 6.89
C ASN A 46 -2.56 1.60 8.11
N LYS A 47 -3.77 1.05 7.94
CA LYS A 47 -4.53 0.42 9.03
C LYS A 47 -3.80 -0.80 9.61
N ILE A 48 -3.25 -1.67 8.76
CA ILE A 48 -2.44 -2.83 9.18
C ILE A 48 -1.18 -2.36 9.93
N LYS A 49 -0.49 -1.33 9.45
CA LYS A 49 0.70 -0.79 10.12
C LYS A 49 0.37 -0.28 11.54
N THR A 50 -0.77 0.40 11.71
CA THR A 50 -1.26 0.84 13.02
C THR A 50 -1.65 -0.33 13.93
N ILE A 51 -2.26 -1.40 13.40
CA ILE A 51 -2.57 -2.63 14.17
C ILE A 51 -1.26 -3.29 14.62
N LYS A 52 -0.29 -3.47 13.71
CA LYS A 52 1.02 -4.04 14.02
C LYS A 52 1.73 -3.25 15.13
N ARG A 53 1.66 -1.91 15.10
CA ARG A 53 2.20 -1.04 16.17
C ARG A 53 1.48 -1.19 17.50
N ARG A 54 0.16 -1.40 17.51
CA ARG A 54 -0.58 -1.70 18.75
C ARG A 54 -0.29 -3.09 19.30
N CYS A 55 0.15 -4.01 18.44
CA CYS A 55 0.45 -5.41 18.76
C CYS A 55 1.94 -5.68 18.98
N TYR A 56 2.76 -4.65 19.25
CA TYR A 56 4.16 -4.86 19.63
C TYR A 56 4.24 -5.84 20.80
N GLY A 57 4.99 -6.94 20.65
CA GLY A 57 5.08 -8.04 21.63
C GLY A 57 4.36 -9.33 21.23
N ILE A 58 3.47 -9.30 20.23
CA ILE A 58 2.89 -10.53 19.66
C ILE A 58 3.93 -11.19 18.74
N SER A 59 4.58 -12.25 19.21
CA SER A 59 5.59 -13.01 18.46
C SER A 59 4.98 -14.01 17.48
N LYS A 60 3.78 -14.53 17.79
CA LYS A 60 3.07 -15.50 16.95
C LYS A 60 2.32 -14.80 15.82
N ILE A 61 2.69 -15.14 14.57
CA ILE A 61 2.06 -14.60 13.36
C ILE A 61 0.55 -14.90 13.32
N SER A 62 0.13 -16.09 13.74
CA SER A 62 -1.29 -16.47 13.81
C SER A 62 -2.10 -15.51 14.68
N SER A 63 -1.58 -15.15 15.85
CA SER A 63 -2.21 -14.19 16.77
C SER A 63 -2.26 -12.78 16.19
N LEU A 64 -1.24 -12.36 15.43
CA LEU A 64 -1.25 -11.09 14.70
C LEU A 64 -2.36 -11.05 13.64
N PHE A 65 -2.51 -12.12 12.84
CA PHE A 65 -3.57 -12.21 11.83
C PHE A 65 -4.98 -12.21 12.45
N GLN A 66 -5.17 -12.94 13.55
CA GLN A 66 -6.44 -12.90 14.30
C GLN A 66 -6.76 -11.47 14.75
N ARG A 67 -5.76 -10.74 15.26
CA ARG A 67 -5.95 -9.36 15.69
C ARG A 67 -6.24 -8.42 14.52
N ILE A 68 -5.55 -8.56 13.39
CA ILE A 68 -5.85 -7.82 12.16
C ILE A 68 -7.29 -8.08 11.71
N TRP A 69 -7.72 -9.35 11.70
CA TRP A 69 -9.09 -9.71 11.34
C TRP A 69 -10.12 -9.04 12.26
N LEU A 70 -9.91 -9.09 13.57
CA LEU A 70 -10.79 -8.44 14.55
C LEU A 70 -10.82 -6.92 14.40
N ASP A 71 -9.68 -6.25 14.19
CA ASP A 71 -9.63 -4.79 14.00
C ASP A 71 -10.23 -4.33 12.65
N LEU A 72 -10.21 -5.20 11.62
CA LEU A 72 -10.82 -4.92 10.32
C LEU A 72 -12.34 -5.16 10.32
N GLN A 73 -12.80 -6.28 10.89
CA GLN A 73 -14.19 -6.74 10.80
C GLN A 73 -15.00 -6.50 12.09
N GLY A 74 -14.35 -6.30 13.22
CA GLY A 74 -14.99 -6.25 14.53
C GLY A 74 -15.96 -5.09 14.70
N ARG A 75 -15.73 -3.94 14.04
CA ARG A 75 -16.70 -2.84 14.05
C ARG A 75 -18.01 -3.21 13.35
N GLN A 76 -17.94 -3.91 12.23
CA GLN A 76 -19.13 -4.30 11.48
C GLN A 76 -19.90 -5.45 12.14
N ARG A 77 -19.21 -6.32 12.90
CA ARG A 77 -19.80 -7.49 13.57
C ARG A 77 -20.29 -7.25 14.99
N PHE A 78 -19.70 -6.30 15.73
CA PHE A 78 -20.02 -6.09 17.15
C PHE A 78 -20.65 -4.73 17.46
N PHE A 79 -20.61 -3.76 16.54
CA PHE A 79 -21.16 -2.40 16.75
C PHE A 79 -22.30 -2.04 15.78
N VAL A 80 -22.80 -2.99 14.96
CA VAL A 80 -24.05 -2.85 14.17
C VAL A 80 -25.20 -3.52 14.92
N SER A 81 -25.28 -3.23 16.22
CA SER A 81 -26.34 -3.68 17.13
C SER A 81 -26.72 -2.57 18.10
N THR A 82 -26.83 -1.33 17.62
CA THR A 82 -27.59 -0.30 18.31
C THR A 82 -28.62 0.25 17.32
N PRO A 83 -29.92 0.23 17.66
CA PRO A 83 -30.99 0.74 16.80
C PRO A 83 -30.83 2.23 16.51
#